data_AF-A0A1V2QVA0-F1
#
_entry.id   AF-A0A1V2QVA0-F1
#
_cell.length_a   1.000
_cell.length_b   1.000
_cell.length_c   1.000
_cell.angle_alpha   90.00
_cell.angle_beta   90.00
_cell.angle_gamma   90.00
#
_symmetry.space_group_name_H-M   'P 1'
#
loop_
_entity.id
_entity.type
_entity.pdbx_description
1 polymer ?
#
loop_
_entity_poly.entity_id
_entity_poly.type
_entity_poly.pdbx_seq_one_letter_code
_entity_poly.pdbx_strand_id
1 'polypeptide(L)'
;MTRIEPEKSTNQLTAWRDLVEALEQVDAAWKATQPTGTDTTASSQLPGNVTVALVKASHRATEAIVGVTDILVDQYDSGSTFRGIASALRQALDKWPTR
;
A
#
# COMPACT_ATOMS: atom_id res chain seq x y z
N MET A 1 -8.57 36.85 -0.99
CA MET A 1 -8.12 36.12 0.21
C MET A 1 -8.90 34.83 0.30
N THR A 2 -8.29 33.73 -0.09
CA THR A 2 -8.97 32.42 -0.17
C THR A 2 -8.99 31.82 1.24
N ARG A 3 -10.20 31.61 1.78
CA ARG A 3 -10.45 30.97 3.07
C ARG A 3 -9.93 29.53 2.98
N ILE A 4 -8.90 29.20 3.74
CA ILE A 4 -8.55 27.80 4.00
C ILE A 4 -9.61 27.32 4.98
N GLU A 5 -10.52 26.45 4.54
CA GLU A 5 -11.50 25.82 5.44
C GLU A 5 -10.75 24.82 6.35
N PRO A 6 -10.63 25.10 7.66
CA PRO A 6 -9.86 24.25 8.57
C PRO A 6 -10.39 22.82 8.63
N GLU A 7 -11.70 22.63 8.45
CA GLU A 7 -12.36 21.32 8.48
C GLU A 7 -11.87 20.39 7.36
N LYS A 8 -11.61 20.93 6.17
CA LYS A 8 -11.08 20.15 5.04
C LYS A 8 -9.65 19.68 5.31
N SER A 9 -8.84 20.52 5.95
CA SER A 9 -7.47 20.18 6.36
C SER A 9 -7.43 19.13 7.46
N THR A 10 -8.35 19.17 8.42
CA THR A 10 -8.43 18.18 9.50
C THR A 10 -8.86 16.80 8.99
N ASN A 11 -9.88 16.74 8.13
CA ASN A 11 -10.34 15.47 7.57
C ASN A 11 -9.29 14.80 6.69
N GLN A 12 -8.52 15.59 5.92
CA GLN A 12 -7.41 15.08 5.13
C GLN A 12 -6.27 14.56 6.02
N LEU A 13 -5.93 15.28 7.09
CA LEU A 13 -4.90 14.84 8.03
C LEU A 13 -5.28 13.53 8.72
N THR A 14 -6.55 13.36 9.11
CA THR A 14 -7.05 12.10 9.65
C THR A 14 -6.92 10.97 8.63
N ALA A 15 -7.36 11.18 7.38
CA ALA A 15 -7.21 10.17 6.33
C ALA A 15 -5.74 9.77 6.08
N TRP A 16 -4.81 10.72 6.17
CA TRP A 16 -3.37 10.43 6.08
C TRP A 16 -2.86 9.59 7.25
N ARG A 17 -3.34 9.85 8.47
CA ARG A 17 -3.00 9.04 9.66
C ARG A 17 -3.55 7.63 9.56
N ASP A 18 -4.81 7.50 9.15
CA ASP A 18 -5.46 6.20 8.95
C ASP A 18 -4.71 5.38 7.89
N LEU A 19 -4.19 6.04 6.84
CA LEU A 19 -3.39 5.39 5.81
C LEU A 19 -2.04 4.89 6.34
N VAL A 20 -1.35 5.67 7.19
CA VAL A 20 -0.11 5.24 7.84
C VAL A 20 -0.38 4.02 8.73
N GLU A 21 -1.42 4.07 9.55
CA GLU A 21 -1.80 2.94 10.42
C GLU A 21 -2.14 1.69 9.60
N ALA A 22 -2.89 1.84 8.51
CA ALA A 22 -3.21 0.72 7.63
C ALA A 22 -1.95 0.06 7.04
N LEU A 23 -0.93 0.84 6.65
CA LEU A 23 0.34 0.30 6.14
C LEU A 23 1.11 -0.48 7.23
N GLU A 24 1.09 -0.01 8.48
CA GLU A 24 1.68 -0.73 9.62
C GLU A 24 0.94 -2.04 9.89
N GLN A 25 -0.40 -2.03 9.80
CA GLN A 25 -1.22 -3.23 9.95
C GLN A 25 -0.95 -4.27 8.86
N VAL A 26 -0.67 -3.85 7.62
CA VAL A 26 -0.28 -4.76 6.54
C VAL A 26 1.03 -5.49 6.86
N ASP A 27 2.05 -4.79 7.37
CA ASP A 27 3.32 -5.40 7.78
C ASP A 27 3.11 -6.38 8.96
N ALA A 28 2.31 -6.00 9.96
CA ALA A 28 1.98 -6.87 11.08
C ALA A 28 1.24 -8.15 10.62
N ALA A 29 0.27 -8.03 9.72
CA ALA A 29 -0.46 -9.16 9.15
C ALA A 29 0.47 -10.09 8.35
N TRP A 30 1.34 -9.53 7.51
CA TRP A 30 2.33 -10.31 6.75
C TRP A 30 3.30 -11.07 7.65
N LYS A 31 3.77 -10.46 8.74
CA LYS A 31 4.61 -11.14 9.74
C LYS A 31 3.87 -12.31 10.39
N ALA A 32 2.58 -12.14 10.70
CA ALA A 32 1.76 -13.19 11.27
C ALA A 32 1.51 -14.38 10.32
N THR A 33 1.62 -14.19 8.99
CA THR A 33 1.51 -15.29 8.03
C THR A 33 2.82 -16.08 7.86
N GLN A 34 3.94 -15.61 8.40
CA GLN A 34 5.22 -16.31 8.27
C GLN A 34 5.26 -17.55 9.19
N PRO A 35 5.88 -18.65 8.76
CA PRO A 35 6.04 -19.83 9.59
C PRO A 35 6.83 -19.50 10.87
N THR A 36 6.27 -19.83 12.03
CA THR A 36 6.97 -19.74 13.32
C THR A 36 7.56 -21.11 13.67
N GLY A 37 8.78 -21.40 13.21
CA GLY A 37 9.56 -22.57 13.64
C GLY A 37 10.10 -23.45 12.50
N THR A 38 11.08 -24.30 12.82
CA THR A 38 11.83 -25.17 11.88
C THR A 38 11.03 -26.35 11.32
N ASP A 39 9.86 -26.66 11.87
CA ASP A 39 9.10 -27.89 11.54
C ASP A 39 7.69 -27.63 10.96
N THR A 40 7.48 -26.57 10.19
CA THR A 40 6.14 -26.28 9.62
C THR A 40 6.14 -26.17 8.11
N THR A 41 6.29 -27.32 7.46
CA THR A 41 5.69 -27.60 6.14
C THR A 41 4.18 -27.77 6.28
N ALA A 42 3.51 -26.90 7.03
CA ALA A 42 2.08 -26.89 7.17
C ALA A 42 1.49 -26.19 5.94
N SER A 43 1.35 -26.97 4.87
CA SER A 43 0.62 -26.69 3.63
C SER A 43 0.54 -25.21 3.24
N SER A 44 1.56 -24.75 2.49
CA SER A 44 1.69 -23.40 1.92
C SER A 44 0.61 -23.03 0.89
N GLN A 45 -0.49 -23.79 0.83
CA GLN A 45 -1.59 -23.58 -0.09
C GLN A 45 -2.71 -22.80 0.60
N LEU A 46 -2.79 -21.51 0.27
CA LEU A 46 -3.93 -20.69 0.63
C LEU A 46 -5.21 -21.25 -0.02
N PRO A 47 -6.35 -21.26 0.69
CA PRO A 47 -7.64 -21.55 0.07
C PRO A 47 -7.87 -20.65 -1.15
N GLY A 48 -8.40 -21.19 -2.25
CA GLY A 48 -8.51 -20.45 -3.52
C GLY A 48 -9.28 -19.13 -3.42
N ASN A 49 -10.32 -19.07 -2.59
CA ASN A 49 -11.05 -17.83 -2.29
C ASN A 49 -10.20 -16.78 -1.57
N VAL A 50 -9.31 -17.21 -0.66
CA VAL A 50 -8.36 -16.34 0.03
C VAL A 50 -7.31 -15.84 -0.96
N THR A 51 -6.79 -16.70 -1.85
CA THR A 51 -5.85 -16.31 -2.90
C THR A 51 -6.42 -15.23 -3.82
N VAL A 52 -7.66 -15.40 -4.31
CA VAL A 52 -8.31 -14.41 -5.17
C VAL A 52 -8.56 -13.10 -4.42
N ALA A 53 -9.00 -13.16 -3.16
CA ALA A 53 -9.19 -11.97 -2.33
C ALA A 53 -7.87 -11.23 -2.11
N LEU A 54 -6.78 -11.97 -1.84
CA LEU A 54 -5.44 -11.42 -1.66
C LEU A 54 -4.94 -10.74 -2.93
N VAL A 55 -5.08 -11.37 -4.10
CA VAL A 55 -4.72 -10.77 -5.40
C VAL A 55 -5.44 -9.43 -5.61
N LYS A 56 -6.76 -9.38 -5.39
CA LYS A 56 -7.55 -8.14 -5.54
C LYS A 56 -7.15 -7.07 -4.53
N ALA A 57 -6.91 -7.46 -3.28
CA ALA A 57 -6.48 -6.55 -2.23
C ALA A 57 -5.09 -5.97 -2.54
N SER A 58 -4.14 -6.80 -2.95
CA SER A 58 -2.79 -6.40 -3.31
C SER A 58 -2.74 -5.50 -4.55
N HIS A 59 -3.60 -5.74 -5.55
CA HIS A 59 -3.77 -4.81 -6.68
C HIS A 59 -4.19 -3.41 -6.20
N ARG A 60 -5.27 -3.32 -5.42
CA ARG A 60 -5.77 -2.04 -4.88
C ARG A 60 -4.76 -1.36 -3.96
N ALA A 61 -4.05 -2.13 -3.14
CA ALA A 61 -2.98 -1.60 -2.30
C ALA A 61 -1.84 -1.03 -3.16
N THR A 62 -1.47 -1.70 -4.26
CA THR A 62 -0.46 -1.19 -5.21
C THR A 62 -0.93 0.14 -5.83
N GLU A 63 -2.19 0.24 -6.28
CA GLU A 63 -2.78 1.49 -6.78
C GLU A 63 -2.68 2.62 -5.75
N ALA A 64 -3.06 2.34 -4.50
CA ALA A 64 -3.00 3.32 -3.41
C ALA A 64 -1.55 3.77 -3.14
N ILE A 65 -0.60 2.83 -3.06
CA ILE A 65 0.82 3.13 -2.82
C ILE A 65 1.43 3.92 -3.97
N VAL A 66 1.04 3.68 -5.24
CA VAL A 66 1.43 4.53 -6.37
C VAL A 66 0.96 5.96 -6.14
N GLY A 67 -0.30 6.17 -5.75
CA GLY A 67 -0.83 7.50 -5.45
C GLY A 67 -0.10 8.21 -4.30
N VAL A 68 0.25 7.48 -3.23
CA VAL A 68 1.08 8.03 -2.14
C VAL A 68 2.46 8.42 -2.65
N THR A 69 3.08 7.56 -3.46
CA THR A 69 4.44 7.80 -3.98
C THR A 69 4.47 9.01 -4.91
N ASP A 70 3.42 9.21 -5.72
CA ASP A 70 3.28 10.40 -6.56
C ASP A 70 3.21 11.68 -5.72
N ILE A 71 2.48 11.66 -4.60
CA ILE A 71 2.44 12.78 -3.67
C ILE A 71 3.82 13.02 -3.02
N LEU A 72 4.56 11.96 -2.70
CA LEU A 72 5.92 12.07 -2.16
C LEU A 72 6.93 12.61 -3.18
N VAL A 73 6.78 12.27 -4.47
CA VAL A 73 7.57 12.87 -5.55
C VAL A 73 7.41 14.39 -5.56
N ASP A 74 6.18 14.87 -5.35
CA ASP A 74 5.88 16.30 -5.39
C ASP A 74 6.30 17.04 -4.10
N GLN A 75 6.30 16.35 -2.96
CA GLN A 75 6.42 16.98 -1.64
C GLN A 75 7.75 16.73 -0.90
N TYR A 76 8.52 15.69 -1.22
CA TYR A 76 9.70 15.30 -0.43
C TYR A 76 11.04 15.50 -1.16
N ASP A 77 11.91 16.34 -0.58
CA ASP A 77 13.35 16.49 -0.85
C ASP A 77 13.76 16.27 -2.34
N SER A 78 13.34 17.19 -3.22
CA SER A 78 13.55 17.20 -4.68
C SER A 78 12.83 16.11 -5.51
N GLY A 79 12.14 15.18 -4.85
CA GLY A 79 11.37 14.09 -5.47
C GLY A 79 12.21 13.08 -6.26
N SER A 80 13.51 13.29 -6.36
CA SER A 80 14.41 12.56 -7.25
C SER A 80 14.53 11.08 -6.85
N THR A 81 14.62 10.80 -5.56
CA THR A 81 14.61 9.44 -4.99
C THR A 81 13.28 8.72 -5.27
N PHE A 82 12.15 9.41 -5.12
CA PHE A 82 10.83 8.79 -5.29
C PHE A 82 10.43 8.61 -6.75
N ARG A 83 10.98 9.38 -7.69
CA ARG A 83 10.65 9.24 -9.13
C ARG A 83 10.97 7.84 -9.66
N GLY A 84 12.10 7.26 -9.26
CA GLY A 84 12.46 5.89 -9.63
C GLY A 84 11.49 4.86 -9.05
N ILE A 85 11.12 5.05 -7.78
CA ILE A 85 10.18 4.17 -7.06
C ILE A 85 8.78 4.25 -7.69
N ALA A 86 8.27 5.46 -7.94
CA ALA A 86 6.97 5.68 -8.58
C ALA A 86 6.90 5.02 -9.96
N SER A 87 7.96 5.16 -10.76
CA SER A 87 8.05 4.50 -12.08
C SER A 87 8.00 2.97 -11.96
N ALA A 88 8.74 2.39 -11.03
CA ALA A 88 8.75 0.94 -10.81
C ALA A 88 7.38 0.43 -10.32
N LEU A 89 6.73 1.15 -9.41
CA LEU A 89 5.41 0.78 -8.88
C LEU A 89 4.32 0.87 -9.95
N ARG A 90 4.35 1.87 -10.84
CA ARG A 90 3.43 1.93 -11.99
C ARG A 90 3.62 0.75 -12.93
N GLN A 91 4.86 0.41 -13.27
CA GLN A 91 5.14 -0.77 -14.10
C GLN A 91 4.70 -2.08 -13.43
N ALA A 92 4.80 -2.17 -12.10
CA ALA A 92 4.29 -3.31 -11.36
C ALA A 92 2.75 -3.34 -11.38
N LEU A 93 2.11 -2.19 -11.23
CA LEU A 93 0.66 -2.04 -11.34
C LEU A 93 0.13 -2.52 -12.69
N ASP A 94 0.76 -2.09 -13.78
CA ASP A 94 0.38 -2.47 -15.16
C ASP A 94 0.47 -3.98 -15.42
N LYS A 95 1.25 -4.71 -14.62
CA LYS A 95 1.47 -6.15 -14.74
C LYS A 95 0.55 -6.99 -13.85
N TRP A 96 -0.25 -6.38 -12.98
CA TRP A 96 -1.17 -7.13 -12.14
C TRP A 96 -2.22 -7.86 -12.99
N PRO A 97 -2.52 -9.13 -12.69
CA PRO A 97 -3.60 -9.84 -13.34
C PRO A 97 -4.94 -9.20 -12.95
N THR A 98 -5.58 -8.54 -13.92
CA THR A 98 -6.89 -7.89 -13.79
C THR A 98 -8.06 -8.84 -14.05
N ARG A 99 -7.80 -10.14 -14.20
CA ARG A 99 -8.78 -11.18 -14.57
C ARG A 99 -9.02 -12.17 -13.44
#